data_AF-A0A925G1I2-F1
#
_entry.id   AF-A0A925G1I2-F1
#
_cell.length_a   1.000
_cell.length_b   1.000
_cell.length_c   1.000
_cell.angle_alpha   90.00
_cell.angle_beta   90.00
_cell.angle_gamma   90.00
#
_symmetry.space_group_name_H-M   'P 1'
#
loop_
_entity.id
_entity.type
_entity.pdbx_description
1 polymer ?
#
loop_
_entity_poly.entity_id
_entity_poly.type
_entity_poly.pdbx_seq_one_letter_code
_entity_poly.pdbx_strand_id
1 'polypeptide(L)'
;MNLNDFFTHKVCINLDKRNDRWARMQARFKQHAISRVERFPALDGQSLKIPSIWDDFPGAYGCLRSHLAVVEQAREQARHSVLIFEDDAVLDPQFNLKFAEYINQLPDDWDMVFFGGIHGQPLDKISRNVMRVTHSLSTYAYALKHTIYDGFIDLNRKALTVLDENTRALQKQFNCYCFMPHLAWVEEDYSDVREDRSNLWWLKESLILWGREIEQILEQTVAVIFHRRGSEASQQNLSFILSHFTENLPSVSLLVVEQAEEPGLHRNVLPAHCRLEFLQHAGRDQRSRAFNLGFKIFEPSKDFFIFLDSDIFLTREDIKANLLMCREFDFASSFSEVCELNEVDTRKILDNDLRWGYNGNYHFRRKPDICHSSCIFTGKGMRLIGGWEEADEQAANLTSERVSQLLKVYHSPNPARRLFHD
;
A
#
# COMPACT_ATOMS: atom_id res chain seq x y z
N MET A 1 0.06 -24.69 -19.17
CA MET A 1 -0.90 -24.11 -20.12
C MET A 1 -0.61 -22.61 -20.25
N ASN A 2 -0.81 -21.96 -21.41
CA ASN A 2 -0.57 -20.50 -21.54
C ASN A 2 -1.89 -19.69 -21.46
N LEU A 3 -1.78 -18.38 -21.20
CA LEU A 3 -2.93 -17.49 -21.02
C LEU A 3 -3.81 -17.38 -22.28
N ASN A 4 -3.20 -17.32 -23.46
CA ASN A 4 -3.93 -17.12 -24.71
C ASN A 4 -4.84 -18.30 -25.04
N ASP A 5 -4.41 -19.51 -24.71
CA ASP A 5 -5.16 -20.75 -24.92
C ASP A 5 -6.24 -20.93 -23.86
N PHE A 6 -5.96 -20.59 -22.60
CA PHE A 6 -6.93 -20.73 -21.51
C PHE A 6 -8.05 -19.69 -21.59
N PHE A 7 -7.71 -18.42 -21.79
CA PHE A 7 -8.68 -17.33 -21.95
C PHE A 7 -8.76 -16.91 -23.42
N THR A 8 -9.72 -17.44 -24.17
CA THR A 8 -9.86 -17.11 -25.59
C THR A 8 -10.40 -15.70 -25.85
N HIS A 9 -11.19 -15.14 -24.91
CA HIS A 9 -11.72 -13.78 -24.98
C HIS A 9 -11.10 -12.92 -23.88
N LYS A 10 -10.45 -11.84 -24.31
CA LYS A 10 -9.66 -10.94 -23.45
C LYS A 10 -10.01 -9.51 -23.82
N VAL A 11 -10.32 -8.68 -22.84
CA VAL A 11 -10.74 -7.30 -23.02
C VAL A 11 -9.88 -6.37 -22.16
N CYS A 12 -9.51 -5.21 -22.70
CA CYS A 12 -8.90 -4.12 -21.95
C CYS A 12 -9.83 -2.91 -21.98
N ILE A 13 -10.33 -2.49 -20.82
CA ILE A 13 -11.18 -1.32 -20.65
C ILE A 13 -10.27 -0.09 -20.57
N ASN A 14 -10.50 0.89 -21.44
CA ASN A 14 -9.69 2.10 -21.53
C ASN A 14 -10.53 3.29 -22.00
N LEU A 15 -10.36 4.46 -21.37
CA LEU A 15 -11.02 5.69 -21.80
C LEU A 15 -10.42 6.21 -23.12
N ASP A 16 -11.26 6.69 -24.04
CA ASP A 16 -10.81 7.24 -25.34
C ASP A 16 -9.84 8.42 -25.22
N LYS A 17 -9.94 9.19 -24.13
CA LYS A 17 -9.01 10.29 -23.83
C LYS A 17 -7.64 9.82 -23.33
N ARG A 18 -7.49 8.58 -22.84
CA ARG A 18 -6.25 8.02 -22.27
C ARG A 18 -5.49 7.16 -23.29
N ASN A 19 -5.13 7.76 -24.42
CA ASN A 19 -4.32 7.12 -25.46
C ASN A 19 -2.92 6.70 -24.95
N ASP A 20 -2.40 7.44 -23.96
CA ASP A 20 -1.15 7.13 -23.29
C ASP A 20 -1.21 5.77 -22.56
N ARG A 21 -2.26 5.52 -21.78
CA ARG A 21 -2.45 4.26 -21.05
C ARG A 21 -2.68 3.09 -21.98
N TRP A 22 -3.46 3.31 -23.04
CA TRP A 22 -3.65 2.28 -24.06
C TRP A 22 -2.34 1.85 -24.70
N ALA A 23 -1.49 2.81 -25.10
CA ALA A 23 -0.17 2.51 -25.64
C ALA A 23 0.71 1.74 -24.64
N ARG A 24 0.67 2.08 -23.34
CA ARG A 24 1.37 1.34 -22.28
C ARG A 24 0.88 -0.10 -22.17
N MET A 25 -0.43 -0.32 -22.13
CA MET A 25 -1.02 -1.67 -22.07
C MET A 25 -0.68 -2.49 -23.31
N GLN A 26 -0.73 -1.92 -24.51
CA GLN A 26 -0.30 -2.60 -25.73
C GLN A 26 1.17 -3.05 -25.66
N ALA A 27 2.05 -2.21 -25.10
CA ALA A 27 3.44 -2.57 -24.89
C ALA A 27 3.59 -3.73 -23.88
N ARG A 28 2.84 -3.70 -22.76
CA ARG A 28 2.80 -4.80 -21.76
C ARG A 28 2.29 -6.10 -22.38
N PHE A 29 1.19 -6.06 -23.13
CA PHE A 29 0.66 -7.24 -23.83
C PHE A 29 1.68 -7.82 -24.80
N LYS A 30 2.37 -6.96 -25.57
CA LYS A 30 3.45 -7.39 -26.47
C LYS A 30 4.61 -8.03 -25.72
N GLN A 31 5.07 -7.41 -24.62
CA GLN A 31 6.16 -7.91 -23.78
C GLN A 31 5.85 -9.31 -23.24
N HIS A 32 4.61 -9.56 -22.85
CA HIS A 32 4.17 -10.85 -22.33
C HIS A 32 3.51 -11.74 -23.39
N ALA A 33 3.66 -11.46 -24.69
CA ALA A 33 3.05 -12.24 -25.76
C ALA A 33 1.54 -12.53 -25.57
N ILE A 34 0.82 -11.63 -24.89
CA ILE A 34 -0.64 -11.67 -24.72
C ILE A 34 -1.24 -11.12 -26.02
N SER A 35 -1.98 -11.97 -26.72
CA SER A 35 -2.51 -11.65 -28.05
C SER A 35 -4.03 -11.62 -28.03
N ARG A 36 -4.64 -10.99 -29.06
CA ARG A 36 -6.10 -10.93 -29.21
C ARG A 36 -6.80 -10.31 -27.99
N VAL A 37 -6.24 -9.22 -27.47
CA VAL A 37 -6.91 -8.37 -26.48
C VAL A 37 -7.72 -7.33 -27.23
N GLU A 38 -9.04 -7.33 -27.01
CA GLU A 38 -9.96 -6.36 -27.57
C GLU A 38 -9.99 -5.11 -26.69
N ARG A 39 -9.83 -3.92 -27.27
CA ARG A 39 -10.03 -2.67 -26.53
C ARG A 39 -11.52 -2.42 -26.40
N PHE A 40 -11.99 -2.20 -25.18
CA PHE A 40 -13.34 -1.70 -24.92
C PHE A 40 -13.25 -0.21 -24.57
N PRO A 41 -13.95 0.68 -25.31
CA PRO A 41 -14.00 2.09 -24.97
C PRO A 41 -14.78 2.28 -23.67
N ALA A 42 -14.06 2.61 -22.59
CA ALA A 42 -14.66 2.78 -21.28
C ALA A 42 -15.70 3.91 -21.30
N LEU A 43 -16.80 3.71 -20.58
CA LEU A 43 -17.82 4.71 -20.38
C LEU A 43 -17.31 5.76 -19.40
N ASP A 44 -17.12 7.00 -19.88
CA ASP A 44 -16.64 8.09 -19.04
C ASP A 44 -17.73 8.55 -18.07
N GLY A 45 -17.52 8.31 -16.79
CA GLY A 45 -18.44 8.68 -15.71
C GLY A 45 -18.87 10.14 -15.72
N GLN A 46 -18.00 11.05 -16.17
CA GLN A 46 -18.31 12.48 -16.27
C GLN A 46 -19.35 12.80 -17.36
N SER A 47 -19.53 11.89 -18.32
CA SER A 47 -20.50 12.00 -19.42
C SER A 47 -21.81 11.23 -19.17
N LEU A 48 -21.86 10.42 -18.11
CA LEU A 48 -23.00 9.57 -17.81
C LEU A 48 -24.04 10.29 -16.95
N LYS A 49 -25.31 9.91 -17.14
CA LYS A 49 -26.36 10.23 -16.18
C LYS A 49 -26.22 9.34 -14.96
N ILE A 50 -25.62 9.87 -13.91
CA ILE A 50 -25.42 9.18 -12.64
C ILE A 50 -26.70 9.29 -11.78
N PRO A 51 -27.17 8.20 -11.14
CA PRO A 51 -28.28 8.26 -10.20
C PRO A 51 -27.99 9.22 -9.05
N SER A 52 -28.98 10.01 -8.62
CA SER A 52 -28.80 11.01 -7.55
C SER A 52 -28.45 10.43 -6.18
N ILE A 53 -28.66 9.12 -6.00
CA ILE A 53 -28.38 8.36 -4.78
C ILE A 53 -27.02 7.65 -4.83
N TRP A 54 -26.24 7.83 -5.92
CA TRP A 54 -24.88 7.34 -6.02
C TRP A 54 -23.97 8.16 -5.11
N ASP A 55 -23.28 7.49 -4.20
CA ASP A 55 -22.45 8.10 -3.15
C ASP A 55 -20.96 7.75 -3.36
N ASP A 56 -20.46 7.98 -4.58
CA ASP A 56 -19.05 7.80 -4.95
C ASP A 56 -18.71 8.69 -6.17
N PHE A 57 -17.46 8.67 -6.63
CA PHE A 57 -17.00 9.46 -7.76
C PHE A 57 -17.71 9.07 -9.07
N PRO A 58 -17.94 10.02 -9.99
CA PRO A 58 -18.43 9.74 -11.34
C PRO A 58 -17.63 8.65 -12.06
N GLY A 59 -16.30 8.71 -11.96
CA GLY A 59 -15.42 7.72 -12.57
C GLY A 59 -15.67 6.29 -12.07
N ALA A 60 -16.05 6.11 -10.79
CA ALA A 60 -16.36 4.80 -10.23
C ALA A 60 -17.64 4.22 -10.84
N TYR A 61 -18.63 5.07 -11.11
CA TYR A 61 -19.84 4.66 -11.85
C TYR A 61 -19.50 4.29 -13.30
N GLY A 62 -18.66 5.09 -13.97
CA GLY A 62 -18.16 4.78 -15.32
C GLY A 62 -17.43 3.43 -15.39
N CYS A 63 -16.58 3.14 -14.41
CA CYS A 63 -15.92 1.84 -14.26
C CYS A 63 -16.94 0.70 -14.13
N LEU A 64 -17.87 0.78 -13.17
CA LEU A 64 -18.91 -0.23 -12.99
C LEU A 64 -19.71 -0.48 -14.28
N ARG A 65 -20.13 0.58 -14.97
CA ARG A 65 -20.92 0.46 -16.20
C ARG A 65 -20.13 -0.13 -17.36
N SER A 66 -18.82 0.14 -17.43
CA SER A 66 -17.93 -0.42 -18.44
C SER A 66 -17.75 -1.93 -18.25
N HIS A 67 -17.46 -2.38 -17.02
CA HIS A 67 -17.33 -3.80 -16.71
C HIS A 67 -18.65 -4.55 -16.93
N LEU A 68 -19.78 -3.96 -16.50
CA LEU A 68 -21.11 -4.51 -16.77
C LEU A 68 -21.33 -4.74 -18.28
N ALA A 69 -21.03 -3.74 -19.12
CA ALA A 69 -21.21 -3.86 -20.56
C ALA A 69 -20.32 -4.96 -21.18
N VAL A 70 -19.06 -5.09 -20.72
CA VAL A 70 -18.17 -6.17 -21.17
C VAL A 70 -18.72 -7.55 -20.83
N VAL A 71 -19.24 -7.73 -19.61
CA VAL A 71 -19.81 -9.02 -19.19
C VAL A 71 -21.15 -9.31 -19.89
N GLU A 72 -22.00 -8.29 -20.12
CA GLU A 72 -23.22 -8.42 -20.93
C GLU A 72 -22.89 -8.87 -22.36
N GLN A 73 -21.90 -8.24 -23.00
CA GLN A 73 -21.43 -8.63 -24.34
C GLN A 73 -20.87 -10.05 -24.36
N ALA A 74 -20.07 -10.43 -23.36
CA ALA A 74 -19.51 -11.78 -23.26
C ALA A 74 -20.62 -12.84 -23.12
N ARG A 75 -21.67 -12.55 -22.33
CA ARG A 75 -22.85 -13.41 -22.18
C ARG A 75 -23.63 -13.52 -23.50
N GLU A 76 -23.93 -12.39 -24.16
CA GLU A 76 -24.68 -12.36 -25.44
C GLU A 76 -23.96 -13.12 -26.55
N GLN A 77 -22.63 -13.07 -26.56
CA GLN A 77 -21.78 -13.81 -27.51
C GLN A 77 -21.51 -15.26 -27.08
N ALA A 78 -22.17 -15.75 -26.02
CA ALA A 78 -21.98 -17.10 -25.45
C ALA A 78 -20.50 -17.44 -25.18
N ARG A 79 -19.71 -16.46 -24.72
CA ARG A 79 -18.29 -16.68 -24.37
C ARG A 79 -18.21 -17.49 -23.08
N HIS A 80 -17.50 -18.62 -23.11
CA HIS A 80 -17.31 -19.48 -21.93
C HIS A 80 -16.66 -18.73 -20.75
N SER A 81 -15.76 -17.80 -21.02
CA SER A 81 -15.11 -16.94 -20.03
C SER A 81 -14.61 -15.64 -20.68
N VAL A 82 -14.44 -14.59 -19.89
CA VAL A 82 -13.82 -13.32 -20.28
C VAL A 82 -12.75 -12.93 -19.26
N LEU A 83 -11.56 -12.59 -19.73
CA LEU A 83 -10.50 -11.97 -18.93
C LEU A 83 -10.51 -10.46 -19.21
N ILE A 84 -10.65 -9.67 -18.15
CA ILE A 84 -10.76 -8.21 -18.21
C ILE A 84 -9.51 -7.60 -17.59
N PHE A 85 -8.93 -6.63 -18.29
CA PHE A 85 -7.88 -5.74 -17.81
C PHE A 85 -8.42 -4.31 -17.75
N GLU A 86 -8.05 -3.55 -16.73
CA GLU A 86 -8.11 -2.09 -16.73
C GLU A 86 -6.80 -1.50 -17.32
N ASP A 87 -6.84 -0.25 -17.76
CA ASP A 87 -5.73 0.37 -18.49
C ASP A 87 -4.52 0.80 -17.64
N ASP A 88 -4.64 0.67 -16.32
CA ASP A 88 -3.60 0.90 -15.33
C ASP A 88 -3.05 -0.41 -14.73
N ALA A 89 -3.41 -1.57 -15.28
CA ALA A 89 -2.88 -2.86 -14.82
C ALA A 89 -1.41 -3.06 -15.21
N VAL A 90 -0.54 -3.28 -14.23
CA VAL A 90 0.84 -3.74 -14.42
C VAL A 90 0.87 -5.26 -14.30
N LEU A 91 1.63 -5.91 -15.20
CA LEU A 91 1.80 -7.36 -15.19
C LEU A 91 3.17 -7.71 -14.62
N ASP A 92 3.24 -8.81 -13.87
CA ASP A 92 4.48 -9.34 -13.32
C ASP A 92 5.54 -9.55 -14.43
N PRO A 93 6.81 -9.16 -14.24
CA PRO A 93 7.85 -9.38 -15.26
C PRO A 93 7.98 -10.85 -15.73
N GLN A 94 7.64 -11.80 -14.86
CA GLN A 94 7.62 -13.24 -15.12
C GLN A 94 6.19 -13.78 -15.34
N PHE A 95 5.22 -12.92 -15.70
CA PHE A 95 3.79 -13.23 -15.81
C PHE A 95 3.49 -14.56 -16.47
N ASN A 96 4.00 -14.81 -17.69
CA ASN A 96 3.71 -16.03 -18.43
C ASN A 96 4.23 -17.30 -17.73
N LEU A 97 5.42 -17.21 -17.13
CA LEU A 97 6.03 -18.33 -16.44
C LEU A 97 5.19 -18.68 -15.21
N LYS A 98 4.88 -17.68 -14.38
CA LYS A 98 4.07 -17.85 -13.17
C LYS A 98 2.64 -18.30 -13.52
N PHE A 99 1.99 -17.67 -14.49
CA PHE A 99 0.66 -18.08 -14.95
C PHE A 99 0.63 -19.54 -15.38
N ALA A 100 1.63 -19.98 -16.17
CA ALA A 100 1.70 -21.35 -16.65
C ALA A 100 1.86 -22.38 -15.52
N GLU A 101 2.49 -22.01 -14.40
CA GLU A 101 2.55 -22.81 -13.17
C GLU A 101 1.22 -22.78 -12.41
N TYR A 102 0.67 -21.59 -12.19
CA TYR A 102 -0.44 -21.37 -11.26
C TYR A 102 -1.76 -21.90 -11.81
N ILE A 103 -1.99 -21.76 -13.12
CA ILE A 103 -3.27 -22.11 -13.73
C ILE A 103 -3.59 -23.61 -13.61
N ASN A 104 -2.58 -24.47 -13.57
CA ASN A 104 -2.81 -25.92 -13.37
C ASN A 104 -3.23 -26.26 -11.93
N GLN A 105 -3.18 -25.27 -11.02
CA GLN A 105 -3.59 -25.41 -9.62
C GLN A 105 -4.97 -24.77 -9.35
N LEU A 106 -5.56 -24.12 -10.36
CA LEU A 106 -6.88 -23.51 -10.27
C LEU A 106 -7.95 -24.62 -10.32
N PRO A 107 -8.88 -24.70 -9.35
CA PRO A 107 -9.96 -25.69 -9.39
C PRO A 107 -10.85 -25.52 -10.63
N ASP A 108 -11.32 -26.63 -11.21
CA ASP A 108 -12.17 -26.62 -12.42
C ASP A 108 -13.52 -25.91 -12.22
N ASP A 109 -13.99 -25.86 -10.98
CA ASP A 109 -15.25 -25.23 -10.55
C ASP A 109 -15.13 -23.72 -10.28
N TRP A 110 -14.05 -23.08 -10.73
CA TRP A 110 -13.88 -21.64 -10.63
C TRP A 110 -14.98 -20.87 -11.37
N ASP A 111 -15.44 -19.80 -10.74
CA ASP A 111 -16.40 -18.85 -11.29
C ASP A 111 -15.74 -17.51 -11.63
N MET A 112 -14.80 -17.09 -10.78
CA MET A 112 -14.04 -15.86 -10.95
C MET A 112 -12.61 -16.06 -10.46
N VAL A 113 -11.64 -15.49 -11.16
CA VAL A 113 -10.23 -15.52 -10.74
C VAL A 113 -9.58 -14.14 -10.86
N PHE A 114 -9.00 -13.68 -9.76
CA PHE A 114 -8.23 -12.44 -9.68
C PHE A 114 -6.75 -12.71 -9.96
N PHE A 115 -6.11 -11.81 -10.70
CA PHE A 115 -4.66 -11.84 -10.94
C PHE A 115 -3.87 -11.07 -9.87
N GLY A 116 -4.59 -10.31 -9.04
CA GLY A 116 -4.15 -9.76 -7.78
C GLY A 116 -5.35 -9.05 -7.14
N GLY A 117 -5.24 -8.63 -5.87
CA GLY A 117 -6.31 -7.86 -5.25
C GLY A 117 -5.94 -7.23 -3.92
N ILE A 118 -6.81 -6.36 -3.45
CA ILE A 118 -6.75 -5.81 -2.10
C ILE A 118 -7.55 -6.76 -1.19
N HIS A 119 -6.87 -7.55 -0.39
CA HIS A 119 -7.49 -8.61 0.41
C HIS A 119 -7.91 -8.12 1.79
N GLY A 120 -9.21 -7.93 2.03
CA GLY A 120 -9.75 -7.42 3.29
C GLY A 120 -9.67 -8.40 4.47
N GLN A 121 -9.28 -9.65 4.23
CA GLN A 121 -9.05 -10.68 5.25
C GLN A 121 -8.01 -11.71 4.78
N PRO A 122 -7.46 -12.52 5.71
CA PRO A 122 -6.61 -13.66 5.33
C PRO A 122 -7.31 -14.57 4.32
N LEU A 123 -6.54 -15.09 3.37
CA LEU A 123 -7.06 -15.95 2.32
C LEU A 123 -6.94 -17.43 2.69
N ASP A 124 -7.92 -18.23 2.28
CA ASP A 124 -7.88 -19.67 2.46
C ASP A 124 -7.02 -20.30 1.37
N LYS A 125 -5.96 -21.00 1.78
CA LYS A 125 -5.03 -21.63 0.85
C LYS A 125 -5.64 -22.88 0.22
N ILE A 126 -5.79 -22.89 -1.11
CA ILE A 126 -6.29 -24.04 -1.87
C ILE A 126 -5.13 -24.87 -2.41
N SER A 127 -4.10 -24.20 -2.92
CA SER A 127 -2.89 -24.83 -3.45
C SER A 127 -1.68 -23.95 -3.16
N ARG A 128 -0.53 -24.23 -3.80
CA ARG A 128 0.68 -23.43 -3.59
C ARG A 128 0.46 -21.98 -4.00
N ASN A 129 -0.22 -21.76 -5.12
CA ASN A 129 -0.34 -20.45 -5.76
C ASN A 129 -1.77 -19.99 -6.03
N VAL A 130 -2.77 -20.73 -5.57
CA VAL A 130 -4.18 -20.35 -5.68
C VAL A 130 -4.78 -20.30 -4.28
N MET A 131 -5.42 -19.17 -3.98
CA MET A 131 -6.14 -18.94 -2.75
C MET A 131 -7.62 -18.75 -3.05
N ARG A 132 -8.50 -19.19 -2.14
CA ARG A 132 -9.93 -18.86 -2.17
C ARG A 132 -10.12 -17.47 -1.59
N VAL A 133 -10.98 -16.72 -2.25
CA VAL A 133 -11.27 -15.32 -1.94
C VAL A 133 -12.73 -15.14 -1.56
N THR A 134 -12.97 -14.58 -0.38
CA THR A 134 -14.32 -14.26 0.13
C THR A 134 -14.49 -12.79 0.51
N HIS A 135 -13.38 -12.02 0.53
CA HIS A 135 -13.36 -10.59 0.80
C HIS A 135 -12.12 -9.93 0.16
N SER A 136 -12.17 -9.71 -1.15
CA SER A 136 -11.16 -8.92 -1.87
C SER A 136 -11.80 -7.85 -2.74
N LEU A 137 -11.05 -6.78 -2.93
CA LEU A 137 -11.40 -5.66 -3.80
C LEU A 137 -10.39 -5.58 -4.96
N SER A 138 -10.65 -4.65 -5.87
CA SER A 138 -9.97 -4.39 -7.13
C SER A 138 -10.35 -5.30 -8.30
N THR A 139 -10.54 -4.67 -9.48
CA THR A 139 -10.90 -5.33 -10.74
C THR A 139 -9.94 -5.05 -11.90
N TYR A 140 -8.71 -4.60 -11.61
CA TYR A 140 -7.72 -4.23 -12.63
C TYR A 140 -7.29 -5.40 -13.55
N ALA A 141 -7.33 -6.64 -13.05
CA ALA A 141 -7.05 -7.82 -13.85
C ALA A 141 -7.74 -9.06 -13.24
N TYR A 142 -8.82 -9.52 -13.87
CA TYR A 142 -9.59 -10.65 -13.37
C TYR A 142 -10.39 -11.32 -14.50
N ALA A 143 -10.71 -12.59 -14.33
CA ALA A 143 -11.55 -13.33 -15.27
C ALA A 143 -12.84 -13.81 -14.63
N LEU A 144 -13.91 -13.86 -15.43
CA LEU A 144 -15.19 -14.44 -15.08
C LEU A 144 -15.50 -15.60 -16.03
N LYS A 145 -16.06 -16.68 -15.49
CA LYS A 145 -16.64 -17.80 -16.24
C LYS A 145 -18.13 -17.53 -16.49
N HIS A 146 -18.69 -18.11 -17.55
CA HIS A 146 -20.11 -17.95 -17.87
C HIS A 146 -21.05 -18.32 -16.71
N THR A 147 -20.62 -19.17 -15.77
CA THR A 147 -21.37 -19.58 -14.58
C THR A 147 -21.70 -18.44 -13.63
N ILE A 148 -20.93 -17.33 -13.62
CA ILE A 148 -21.18 -16.16 -12.77
C ILE A 148 -21.81 -14.98 -13.52
N TYR A 149 -21.89 -15.00 -14.85
CA TYR A 149 -22.30 -13.84 -15.63
C TYR A 149 -23.67 -13.28 -15.22
N ASP A 150 -24.68 -14.14 -15.05
CA ASP A 150 -26.02 -13.65 -14.70
C ASP A 150 -26.05 -13.06 -13.29
N GLY A 151 -25.39 -13.71 -12.31
CA GLY A 151 -25.24 -13.14 -10.97
C GLY A 151 -24.51 -11.79 -10.97
N PHE A 152 -23.44 -11.67 -11.77
CA PHE A 152 -22.70 -10.43 -11.93
C PHE A 152 -23.55 -9.33 -12.58
N ILE A 153 -24.27 -9.64 -13.64
CA ILE A 153 -25.07 -8.68 -14.40
C ILE A 153 -26.27 -8.22 -13.57
N ASP A 154 -26.98 -9.14 -12.92
CA ASP A 154 -28.15 -8.82 -12.11
C ASP A 154 -27.77 -7.92 -10.92
N LEU A 155 -26.64 -8.21 -10.26
CA LEU A 155 -26.15 -7.39 -9.17
C LEU A 155 -25.76 -5.98 -9.63
N ASN A 156 -25.02 -5.86 -10.73
CA ASN A 156 -24.47 -4.58 -11.17
C ASN A 156 -25.45 -3.70 -11.95
N ARG A 157 -26.48 -4.27 -12.61
CA ARG A 157 -27.44 -3.50 -13.44
C ARG A 157 -28.20 -2.42 -12.67
N LYS A 158 -28.47 -2.67 -11.38
CA LYS A 158 -29.17 -1.73 -10.48
C LYS A 158 -28.31 -1.33 -9.29
N ALA A 159 -27.00 -1.56 -9.37
CA ALA A 159 -26.09 -1.28 -8.26
C ALA A 159 -26.04 0.22 -7.96
N LEU A 160 -26.01 0.51 -6.67
CA LEU A 160 -25.85 1.86 -6.10
C LEU A 160 -24.51 1.99 -5.36
N THR A 161 -23.63 0.99 -5.51
CA THR A 161 -22.29 0.97 -4.95
C THR A 161 -21.30 0.52 -6.03
N VAL A 162 -20.02 0.74 -5.77
CA VAL A 162 -18.92 0.48 -6.70
C VAL A 162 -18.77 -1.00 -7.04
N LEU A 163 -18.12 -1.25 -8.18
CA LEU A 163 -17.93 -2.58 -8.73
C LEU A 163 -17.23 -3.54 -7.76
N ASP A 164 -16.22 -3.05 -7.06
CA ASP A 164 -15.45 -3.82 -6.08
C ASP A 164 -16.32 -4.37 -4.95
N GLU A 165 -17.24 -3.54 -4.44
CA GLU A 165 -18.16 -3.92 -3.38
C GLU A 165 -19.21 -4.93 -3.84
N ASN A 166 -19.72 -4.77 -5.05
CA ASN A 166 -20.62 -5.75 -5.66
C ASN A 166 -19.89 -7.09 -5.86
N THR A 167 -18.65 -7.03 -6.36
CA THR A 167 -17.85 -8.23 -6.59
C THR A 167 -17.54 -8.96 -5.28
N ARG A 168 -17.28 -8.22 -4.18
CA ARG A 168 -17.17 -8.78 -2.83
C ARG A 168 -18.42 -9.55 -2.41
N ALA A 169 -19.62 -9.06 -2.73
CA ALA A 169 -20.85 -9.78 -2.42
C ALA A 169 -20.98 -11.11 -3.20
N LEU A 170 -20.50 -11.15 -4.45
CA LEU A 170 -20.49 -12.37 -5.27
C LEU A 170 -19.49 -13.41 -4.73
N GLN A 171 -18.36 -12.99 -4.18
CA GLN A 171 -17.33 -13.90 -3.64
C GLN A 171 -17.83 -14.84 -2.54
N LYS A 172 -18.92 -14.46 -1.84
CA LYS A 172 -19.57 -15.27 -0.82
C LYS A 172 -20.50 -16.36 -1.39
N GLN A 173 -20.93 -16.20 -2.64
CA GLN A 173 -21.90 -17.07 -3.30
C GLN A 173 -21.26 -17.96 -4.37
N PHE A 174 -20.16 -17.49 -4.97
CA PHE A 174 -19.47 -18.13 -6.08
C PHE A 174 -18.05 -18.54 -5.69
N ASN A 175 -17.48 -19.48 -6.44
CA ASN A 175 -16.11 -19.97 -6.29
C ASN A 175 -15.11 -18.97 -6.90
N CYS A 176 -14.75 -17.98 -6.08
CA CYS A 176 -13.79 -16.95 -6.45
C CYS A 176 -12.40 -17.24 -5.89
N TYR A 177 -11.38 -17.14 -6.74
CA TYR A 177 -9.98 -17.43 -6.40
C TYR A 177 -9.05 -16.26 -6.74
N CYS A 178 -7.85 -16.23 -6.17
CA CYS A 178 -6.77 -15.29 -6.54
C CYS A 178 -5.45 -16.04 -6.69
N PHE A 179 -4.64 -15.59 -7.63
CA PHE A 179 -3.26 -16.04 -7.77
C PHE A 179 -2.33 -15.36 -6.76
N MET A 180 -1.56 -16.16 -6.02
CA MET A 180 -0.57 -15.70 -5.03
C MET A 180 0.80 -16.37 -5.25
N PRO A 181 1.93 -15.63 -5.26
CA PRO A 181 2.03 -14.17 -5.38
C PRO A 181 1.23 -13.62 -6.58
N HIS A 182 0.79 -12.37 -6.47
CA HIS A 182 0.05 -11.69 -7.52
C HIS A 182 0.78 -11.73 -8.87
N LEU A 183 -0.01 -11.86 -9.93
CA LEU A 183 0.44 -11.75 -11.32
C LEU A 183 0.23 -10.35 -11.90
N ALA A 184 -0.60 -9.53 -11.27
CA ALA A 184 -0.86 -8.16 -11.68
C ALA A 184 -1.11 -7.25 -10.48
N TRP A 185 -0.91 -5.95 -10.65
CA TRP A 185 -1.22 -4.90 -9.68
C TRP A 185 -1.54 -3.58 -10.39
N VAL A 186 -2.00 -2.57 -9.65
CA VAL A 186 -2.30 -1.24 -10.19
C VAL A 186 -1.01 -0.42 -10.35
N GLU A 187 -0.87 0.28 -11.47
CA GLU A 187 0.22 1.21 -11.72
C GLU A 187 0.23 2.38 -10.72
N GLU A 188 1.43 2.80 -10.32
CA GLU A 188 1.60 4.03 -9.55
C GLU A 188 1.42 5.25 -10.47
N ASP A 189 0.18 5.73 -10.60
CA ASP A 189 -0.19 6.86 -11.46
C ASP A 189 -1.36 7.66 -10.83
N TYR A 190 -1.72 8.78 -11.44
CA TYR A 190 -2.93 9.53 -11.11
C TYR A 190 -4.19 8.74 -11.50
N SER A 191 -5.14 8.55 -10.59
CA SER A 191 -6.39 7.84 -10.87
C SER A 191 -7.46 8.81 -11.39
N ASP A 192 -7.93 8.65 -12.63
CA ASP A 192 -9.09 9.39 -13.16
C ASP A 192 -10.39 9.03 -12.41
N VAL A 193 -10.43 7.89 -11.71
CA VAL A 193 -11.60 7.47 -10.91
C VAL A 193 -11.64 8.19 -9.56
N ARG A 194 -10.50 8.25 -8.85
CA ARG A 194 -10.39 8.84 -7.51
C ARG A 194 -9.94 10.31 -7.51
N GLU A 195 -9.54 10.81 -8.67
CA GLU A 195 -8.96 12.14 -8.86
C GLU A 195 -7.73 12.42 -7.97
N ASP A 196 -6.96 11.38 -7.63
CA ASP A 196 -5.79 11.43 -6.74
C ASP A 196 -4.67 10.47 -7.20
N ARG A 197 -3.45 10.69 -6.71
CA ARG A 197 -2.31 9.79 -6.96
C ARG A 197 -2.50 8.49 -6.18
N SER A 198 -2.43 7.36 -6.87
CA SER A 198 -2.45 6.03 -6.26
C SER A 198 -1.03 5.50 -6.11
N ASN A 199 -0.67 5.04 -4.90
CA ASN A 199 0.53 4.25 -4.68
C ASN A 199 0.18 3.06 -3.78
N LEU A 200 -0.04 1.90 -4.40
CA LEU A 200 -0.34 0.65 -3.73
C LEU A 200 0.80 -0.36 -3.95
N TRP A 201 2.04 0.10 -3.79
CA TRP A 201 3.25 -0.69 -4.06
C TRP A 201 3.26 -2.08 -3.42
N TRP A 202 2.64 -2.21 -2.24
CA TRP A 202 2.56 -3.46 -1.50
C TRP A 202 1.76 -4.56 -2.24
N LEU A 203 0.92 -4.19 -3.22
CA LEU A 203 0.25 -5.15 -4.10
C LEU A 203 1.24 -5.93 -4.95
N LYS A 204 2.31 -5.27 -5.42
CA LYS A 204 3.39 -5.92 -6.18
C LYS A 204 4.10 -6.99 -5.34
N GLU A 205 4.28 -6.71 -4.06
CA GLU A 205 4.87 -7.65 -3.09
C GLU A 205 3.84 -8.67 -2.56
N SER A 206 2.60 -8.63 -3.05
CA SER A 206 1.52 -9.56 -2.66
C SER A 206 1.21 -9.55 -1.15
N LEU A 207 1.32 -8.39 -0.51
CA LEU A 207 1.12 -8.26 0.93
C LEU A 207 -0.37 -8.16 1.29
N ILE A 208 -0.75 -8.83 2.38
CA ILE A 208 -2.08 -8.72 3.00
C ILE A 208 -1.93 -7.88 4.27
N LEU A 209 -2.48 -6.67 4.27
CA LEU A 209 -2.29 -5.69 5.35
C LEU A 209 -3.27 -5.84 6.53
N TRP A 210 -3.97 -6.98 6.60
CA TRP A 210 -4.99 -7.27 7.61
C TRP A 210 -4.93 -8.71 8.08
N GLY A 211 -5.48 -8.95 9.27
CA GLY A 211 -5.58 -10.26 9.87
C GLY A 211 -4.44 -10.57 10.86
N ARG A 212 -4.47 -11.79 11.40
CA ARG A 212 -3.69 -12.17 12.58
C ARG A 212 -2.18 -11.98 12.41
N GLU A 213 -1.65 -12.21 11.21
CA GLU A 213 -0.22 -12.11 10.95
C GLU A 213 0.31 -10.70 11.18
N ILE A 214 -0.30 -9.68 10.57
CA ILE A 214 0.12 -8.30 10.77
C ILE A 214 -0.18 -7.84 12.20
N GLU A 215 -1.28 -8.27 12.81
CA GLU A 215 -1.57 -7.93 14.22
C GLU A 215 -0.48 -8.43 15.17
N GLN A 216 0.02 -9.66 14.98
CA GLN A 216 1.13 -10.20 15.76
C GLN A 216 2.42 -9.39 15.58
N ILE A 217 2.72 -8.95 14.35
CA ILE A 217 3.87 -8.09 14.08
C ILE A 217 3.69 -6.76 14.81
N LEU A 218 2.52 -6.13 14.74
CA LEU A 218 2.24 -4.86 15.41
C LEU A 218 2.37 -4.98 16.94
N GLU A 219 1.85 -6.05 17.55
CA GLU A 219 2.02 -6.35 18.98
C GLU A 219 3.50 -6.49 19.39
N GLN A 220 4.34 -7.00 18.49
CA GLN A 220 5.78 -7.12 18.67
C GLN A 220 6.58 -5.88 18.24
N THR A 221 5.90 -4.80 17.84
CA THR A 221 6.51 -3.58 17.35
C THR A 221 6.55 -2.49 18.42
N VAL A 222 7.62 -1.69 18.39
CA VAL A 222 7.70 -0.38 19.05
C VAL A 222 8.03 0.70 18.02
N ALA A 223 7.35 1.85 18.09
CA ALA A 223 7.76 3.07 17.41
C ALA A 223 8.54 3.96 18.39
N VAL A 224 9.80 4.22 18.07
CA VAL A 224 10.70 5.12 18.79
C VAL A 224 10.74 6.43 18.02
N ILE A 225 10.01 7.41 18.53
CA ILE A 225 9.81 8.71 17.92
C ILE A 225 10.79 9.70 18.55
N PHE A 226 11.72 10.18 17.74
CA PHE A 226 12.62 11.26 18.14
C PHE A 226 11.89 12.60 18.02
N HIS A 227 11.84 13.33 19.13
CA HIS A 227 11.27 14.66 19.15
C HIS A 227 12.29 15.66 19.68
N ARG A 228 12.64 16.63 18.84
CA ARG A 228 13.41 17.80 19.28
C ARG A 228 12.43 18.89 19.65
N ARG A 229 12.57 19.45 20.86
CA ARG A 229 11.75 20.58 21.26
C ARG A 229 11.90 21.72 20.26
N GLY A 230 10.78 22.16 19.71
CA GLY A 230 10.72 23.16 18.65
C GLY A 230 9.52 24.09 18.80
N SER A 231 9.08 24.64 17.67
CA SER A 231 7.91 25.52 17.53
C SER A 231 6.59 24.83 17.92
N GLU A 232 5.51 25.60 17.99
CA GLU A 232 4.16 25.07 18.16
C GLU A 232 3.82 24.06 17.05
N ALA A 233 4.24 24.31 15.81
CA ALA A 233 4.09 23.38 14.69
C ALA A 233 4.76 22.03 14.96
N SER A 234 5.95 22.01 15.58
CA SER A 234 6.64 20.76 15.95
C SER A 234 5.84 19.94 16.97
N GLN A 235 5.17 20.60 17.92
CA GLN A 235 4.32 19.93 18.91
C GLN A 235 3.01 19.40 18.28
N GLN A 236 2.42 20.18 17.37
CA GLN A 236 1.24 19.75 16.61
C GLN A 236 1.56 18.52 15.75
N ASN A 237 2.71 18.52 15.07
CA ASN A 237 3.18 17.37 14.29
C ASN A 237 3.33 16.12 15.17
N LEU A 238 4.01 16.23 16.32
CA LEU A 238 4.13 15.12 17.26
C LEU A 238 2.77 14.60 17.72
N SER A 239 1.86 15.49 18.11
CA SER A 239 0.51 15.15 18.57
C SER A 239 -0.28 14.39 17.49
N PHE A 240 -0.20 14.84 16.24
CA PHE A 240 -0.81 14.17 15.10
C PHE A 240 -0.20 12.79 14.85
N ILE A 241 1.13 12.66 14.83
CA ILE A 241 1.78 11.35 14.64
C ILE A 241 1.36 10.37 15.75
N LEU A 242 1.36 10.80 17.01
CA LEU A 242 0.93 9.96 18.13
C LEU A 242 -0.53 9.55 18.02
N SER A 243 -1.42 10.46 17.62
CA SER A 243 -2.83 10.17 17.36
C SER A 243 -2.98 9.17 16.21
N HIS A 244 -2.24 9.38 15.12
CA HIS A 244 -2.24 8.47 13.98
C HIS A 244 -1.88 7.04 14.38
N PHE A 245 -0.77 6.84 15.12
CA PHE A 245 -0.40 5.52 15.63
C PHE A 245 -1.44 4.95 16.59
N THR A 246 -1.94 5.76 17.53
CA THR A 246 -2.92 5.31 18.54
C THR A 246 -4.23 4.83 17.89
N GLU A 247 -4.72 5.55 16.88
CA GLU A 247 -6.01 5.27 16.24
C GLU A 247 -5.90 4.17 15.18
N ASN A 248 -4.78 4.13 14.45
CA ASN A 248 -4.64 3.28 13.26
C ASN A 248 -3.76 2.04 13.47
N LEU A 249 -2.91 2.05 14.50
CA LEU A 249 -1.94 1.01 14.83
C LEU A 249 -1.89 0.75 16.35
N PRO A 250 -3.05 0.52 17.03
CA PRO A 250 -3.15 0.55 18.49
C PRO A 250 -2.29 -0.49 19.23
N SER A 251 -1.88 -1.56 18.55
CA SER A 251 -1.04 -2.63 19.11
C SER A 251 0.45 -2.25 19.18
N VAL A 252 0.87 -1.19 18.46
CA VAL A 252 2.25 -0.71 18.44
C VAL A 252 2.54 0.03 19.74
N SER A 253 3.61 -0.36 20.44
CA SER A 253 4.07 0.39 21.61
C SER A 253 4.72 1.71 21.17
N LEU A 254 4.46 2.80 21.89
CA LEU A 254 4.98 4.12 21.56
C LEU A 254 6.02 4.57 22.59
N LEU A 255 7.16 5.04 22.11
CA LEU A 255 8.18 5.72 22.89
C LEU A 255 8.51 7.05 22.21
N VAL A 256 8.25 8.15 22.91
CA VAL A 256 8.79 9.46 22.54
C VAL A 256 10.07 9.68 23.31
N VAL A 257 11.13 10.03 22.60
CA VAL A 257 12.38 10.50 23.21
C VAL A 257 12.53 11.98 22.92
N GLU A 258 12.32 12.79 23.96
CA GLU A 258 12.48 14.24 23.88
C GLU A 258 13.95 14.63 24.06
N GLN A 259 14.49 15.40 23.12
CA GLN A 259 15.76 16.12 23.30
C GLN A 259 15.49 17.60 23.55
N ALA A 260 15.91 18.08 24.72
CA ALA A 260 15.95 19.50 25.08
C ALA A 260 16.96 19.77 26.22
N GLU A 261 17.20 21.05 26.53
CA GLU A 261 17.96 21.46 27.72
C GLU A 261 17.21 21.13 29.02
N GLU A 262 15.89 21.32 28.99
CA GLU A 262 14.96 21.05 30.08
C GLU A 262 13.70 20.37 29.52
N PRO A 263 13.11 19.39 30.23
CA PRO A 263 11.91 18.68 29.76
C PRO A 263 10.76 19.64 29.47
N GLY A 264 10.23 19.60 28.25
CA GLY A 264 9.09 20.41 27.82
C GLY A 264 7.81 19.60 27.62
N LEU A 265 7.94 18.30 27.35
CA LEU A 265 6.80 17.39 27.26
C LEU A 265 6.45 16.84 28.63
N HIS A 266 5.15 16.75 28.88
CA HIS A 266 4.61 16.16 30.10
C HIS A 266 3.77 14.94 29.76
N ARG A 267 3.83 13.90 30.61
CA ARG A 267 3.14 12.64 30.33
C ARG A 267 1.62 12.79 30.17
N ASN A 268 1.01 13.80 30.78
CA ASN A 268 -0.42 14.07 30.71
C ASN A 268 -0.91 14.57 29.34
N VAL A 269 -0.01 15.04 28.46
CA VAL A 269 -0.38 15.49 27.10
C VAL A 269 -0.16 14.39 26.04
N LEU A 270 0.41 13.25 26.44
CA LEU A 270 0.66 12.11 25.57
C LEU A 270 -0.41 11.03 25.74
N PRO A 271 -0.64 10.17 24.73
CA PRO A 271 -1.52 9.02 24.89
C PRO A 271 -1.12 8.15 26.08
N ALA A 272 -2.10 7.57 26.79
CA ALA A 272 -1.86 6.86 28.06
C ALA A 272 -0.85 5.69 27.96
N HIS A 273 -0.76 5.05 26.80
CA HIS A 273 0.15 3.93 26.52
C HIS A 273 1.50 4.36 25.91
N CYS A 274 1.70 5.67 25.71
CA CYS A 274 2.96 6.24 25.24
C CYS A 274 3.94 6.39 26.41
N ARG A 275 5.15 5.89 26.22
CA ARG A 275 6.30 6.15 27.11
C ARG A 275 6.99 7.44 26.67
N LEU A 276 7.45 8.22 27.64
CA LEU A 276 8.25 9.42 27.41
C LEU A 276 9.60 9.23 28.11
N GLU A 277 10.66 9.45 27.37
CA GLU A 277 12.03 9.51 27.88
C GLU A 277 12.65 10.85 27.50
N PHE A 278 13.59 11.31 28.32
CA PHE A 278 14.23 12.61 28.14
C PHE A 278 15.73 12.44 27.98
N LEU A 279 16.30 13.12 26.98
CA LEU A 279 17.73 13.23 26.75
C LEU A 279 18.15 14.69 26.93
N GLN A 280 18.78 14.97 28.07
CA GLN A 280 19.31 16.30 28.35
C GLN A 280 20.51 16.59 27.44
N HIS A 281 20.40 17.60 26.58
CA HIS A 281 21.53 18.06 25.77
C HIS A 281 21.34 19.49 25.22
N ALA A 282 22.32 20.35 25.46
CA ALA A 282 22.38 21.74 24.96
C ALA A 282 23.06 21.86 23.57
N GLY A 283 23.05 20.79 22.77
CA GLY A 283 23.91 20.66 21.58
C GLY A 283 23.26 19.94 20.39
N ARG A 284 24.11 19.31 19.56
CA ARG A 284 23.79 18.70 18.25
C ARG A 284 22.72 17.60 18.32
N ASP A 285 22.21 17.22 17.14
CA ASP A 285 21.27 16.12 16.94
C ASP A 285 21.72 14.81 17.63
N GLN A 286 20.91 14.29 18.56
CA GLN A 286 21.16 13.04 19.30
C GLN A 286 20.25 11.88 18.84
N ARG A 287 19.75 11.90 17.60
CA ARG A 287 18.89 10.84 17.03
C ARG A 287 19.43 9.43 17.31
N SER A 288 20.70 9.15 17.01
CA SER A 288 21.31 7.83 17.26
C SER A 288 21.19 7.39 18.72
N ARG A 289 21.41 8.30 19.68
CA ARG A 289 21.29 7.98 21.12
C ARG A 289 19.84 7.74 21.53
N ALA A 290 18.91 8.52 20.99
CA ALA A 290 17.48 8.32 21.21
C ALA A 290 17.03 6.94 20.71
N PHE A 291 17.47 6.57 19.51
CA PHE A 291 17.16 5.28 18.90
C PHE A 291 17.84 4.12 19.64
N ASN A 292 19.11 4.26 20.07
CA ASN A 292 19.78 3.28 20.91
C ASN A 292 19.10 3.10 22.28
N LEU A 293 18.65 4.20 22.90
CA LEU A 293 17.87 4.15 24.14
C LEU A 293 16.58 3.36 23.92
N GLY A 294 15.83 3.67 22.86
CA GLY A 294 14.61 2.95 22.52
C GLY A 294 14.84 1.45 22.26
N PHE A 295 15.89 1.11 21.51
CA PHE A 295 16.27 -0.29 21.30
C PHE A 295 16.57 -0.98 22.63
N LYS A 296 17.43 -0.41 23.48
CA LYS A 296 17.80 -0.99 24.78
C LYS A 296 16.61 -1.22 25.69
N ILE A 297 15.63 -0.31 25.69
CA ILE A 297 14.43 -0.44 26.54
C ILE A 297 13.57 -1.62 26.08
N PHE A 298 13.40 -1.79 24.77
CA PHE A 298 12.39 -2.68 24.22
C PHE A 298 12.95 -3.99 23.65
N GLU A 299 14.26 -4.11 23.42
CA GLU A 299 14.94 -5.32 22.93
C GLU A 299 14.49 -6.61 23.64
N PRO A 300 14.29 -6.64 24.97
CA PRO A 300 13.87 -7.88 25.63
C PRO A 300 12.44 -8.34 25.30
N SER A 301 11.63 -7.49 24.67
CA SER A 301 10.17 -7.69 24.53
C SER A 301 9.60 -7.41 23.14
N LYS A 302 10.39 -6.83 22.24
CA LYS A 302 9.96 -6.39 20.91
C LYS A 302 10.91 -6.91 19.84
N ASP A 303 10.32 -7.35 18.74
CA ASP A 303 11.05 -7.90 17.59
C ASP A 303 11.17 -6.91 16.44
N PHE A 304 10.38 -5.84 16.44
CA PHE A 304 10.38 -4.83 15.38
C PHE A 304 10.46 -3.42 15.95
N PHE A 305 11.28 -2.58 15.33
CA PHE A 305 11.60 -1.23 15.76
C PHE A 305 11.38 -0.27 14.60
N ILE A 306 10.40 0.62 14.74
CA ILE A 306 10.23 1.76 13.83
C ILE A 306 10.97 2.92 14.47
N PHE A 307 12.00 3.43 13.81
CA PHE A 307 12.67 4.67 14.19
C PHE A 307 12.12 5.78 13.32
N LEU A 308 11.70 6.90 13.92
CA LEU A 308 10.92 7.93 13.23
C LEU A 308 11.20 9.32 13.82
N ASP A 309 11.43 10.31 12.96
CA ASP A 309 11.42 11.73 13.33
C ASP A 309 9.96 12.22 13.48
N SER A 310 9.68 13.08 14.47
CA SER A 310 8.30 13.52 14.78
C SER A 310 7.60 14.37 13.71
N ASP A 311 8.27 14.67 12.61
CA ASP A 311 7.77 15.44 11.46
C ASP A 311 7.60 14.58 10.18
N ILE A 312 7.93 13.29 10.21
CA ILE A 312 7.70 12.39 9.07
C ILE A 312 6.36 11.67 9.22
N PHE A 313 5.52 11.83 8.21
CA PHE A 313 4.26 11.11 8.07
C PHE A 313 4.33 10.02 6.99
N LEU A 314 4.01 8.81 7.41
CA LEU A 314 3.78 7.62 6.59
C LEU A 314 2.35 7.14 6.81
N THR A 315 1.71 6.60 5.78
CA THR A 315 0.35 6.06 5.93
C THR A 315 0.36 4.77 6.76
N ARG A 316 -0.79 4.41 7.33
CA ARG A 316 -0.99 3.12 8.01
C ARG A 316 -0.58 1.95 7.11
N GLU A 317 -0.98 2.00 5.84
CA GLU A 317 -0.70 0.97 4.85
C GLU A 317 0.79 0.84 4.58
N ASP A 318 1.51 1.96 4.41
CA ASP A 318 2.96 1.96 4.22
C ASP A 318 3.70 1.38 5.42
N ILE A 319 3.31 1.76 6.65
CA ILE A 319 3.90 1.23 7.88
C ILE A 319 3.71 -0.29 7.95
N LYS A 320 2.47 -0.76 7.77
CA LYS A 320 2.14 -2.20 7.79
C LYS A 320 2.89 -2.98 6.71
N ALA A 321 2.94 -2.46 5.50
CA ALA A 321 3.61 -3.11 4.38
C ALA A 321 5.12 -3.22 4.63
N ASN A 322 5.77 -2.16 5.12
CA ASN A 322 7.18 -2.19 5.49
C ASN A 322 7.48 -3.19 6.61
N LEU A 323 6.63 -3.24 7.65
CA LEU A 323 6.75 -4.23 8.72
C LEU A 323 6.61 -5.68 8.20
N LEU A 324 5.69 -5.92 7.27
CA LEU A 324 5.54 -7.24 6.63
C LEU A 324 6.77 -7.62 5.80
N MET A 325 7.41 -6.66 5.11
CA MET A 325 8.68 -6.94 4.42
C MET A 325 9.77 -7.38 5.40
N CYS A 326 9.79 -6.86 6.62
CA CYS A 326 10.74 -7.28 7.66
C CYS A 326 10.55 -8.74 8.15
N ARG A 327 9.60 -9.51 7.60
CA ARG A 327 9.57 -10.98 7.76
C ARG A 327 10.72 -11.67 7.01
N GLU A 328 11.06 -11.13 5.85
CA GLU A 328 12.09 -11.69 4.98
C GLU A 328 13.37 -10.86 4.97
N PHE A 329 13.29 -9.60 5.40
CA PHE A 329 14.38 -8.63 5.40
C PHE A 329 14.73 -8.26 6.85
N ASP A 330 15.99 -7.97 7.14
CA ASP A 330 16.39 -7.55 8.48
C ASP A 330 16.08 -6.05 8.72
N PHE A 331 15.84 -5.30 7.64
CA PHE A 331 15.64 -3.86 7.60
C PHE A 331 14.75 -3.43 6.42
N ALA A 332 13.92 -2.39 6.62
CA ALA A 332 13.20 -1.68 5.56
C ALA A 332 13.41 -0.16 5.66
N SER A 333 13.68 0.50 4.53
CA SER A 333 13.98 1.95 4.50
C SER A 333 12.77 2.85 4.74
N SER A 334 11.56 2.30 4.91
CA SER A 334 10.27 2.99 5.14
C SER A 334 9.74 3.86 4.00
N PHE A 335 10.60 4.53 3.24
CA PHE A 335 10.27 5.29 2.02
C PHE A 335 11.52 5.49 1.14
N SER A 336 11.31 5.90 -0.11
CA SER A 336 12.38 6.22 -1.08
C SER A 336 12.53 7.72 -1.33
N GLU A 337 11.43 8.45 -1.25
CA GLU A 337 11.34 9.89 -1.53
C GLU A 337 10.52 10.60 -0.46
N VAL A 338 10.76 11.89 -0.27
CA VAL A 338 10.02 12.73 0.69
C VAL A 338 9.50 13.99 0.00
N CYS A 339 8.25 14.32 0.32
CA CYS A 339 7.60 15.56 -0.07
C CYS A 339 7.61 16.53 1.11
N GLU A 340 8.31 17.64 0.97
CA GLU A 340 8.46 18.70 1.99
C GLU A 340 7.22 19.62 1.95
N LEU A 341 6.29 19.47 2.88
CA LEU A 341 5.04 20.23 2.89
C LEU A 341 5.25 21.64 3.44
N ASN A 342 4.47 22.60 2.90
CA ASN A 342 4.33 23.90 3.54
C ASN A 342 3.30 23.84 4.68
N GLU A 343 3.17 24.94 5.41
CA GLU A 343 2.25 25.04 6.55
C GLU A 343 0.78 24.77 6.15
N VAL A 344 0.32 25.28 5.01
CA VAL A 344 -1.08 25.14 4.55
C VAL A 344 -1.43 23.68 4.27
N ASP A 345 -0.58 22.97 3.53
CA ASP A 345 -0.83 21.57 3.20
C ASP A 345 -0.52 20.64 4.38
N THR A 346 0.35 21.05 5.32
CA THR A 346 0.51 20.36 6.61
C THR A 346 -0.79 20.37 7.40
N ARG A 347 -1.47 21.52 7.51
CA ARG A 347 -2.77 21.61 8.21
C ARG A 347 -3.83 20.66 7.64
N LYS A 348 -3.87 20.49 6.31
CA LYS A 348 -4.77 19.50 5.69
C LYS A 348 -4.53 18.08 6.23
N ILE A 349 -3.25 17.69 6.37
CA ILE A 349 -2.89 16.39 6.94
C ILE A 349 -3.27 16.28 8.41
N LEU A 350 -3.02 17.33 9.20
CA LEU A 350 -3.42 17.38 10.61
C LEU A 350 -4.95 17.27 10.77
N ASP A 351 -5.72 17.77 9.81
CA ASP A 351 -7.18 17.65 9.71
C ASP A 351 -7.65 16.31 9.08
N ASN A 352 -6.75 15.34 8.92
CA ASN A 352 -6.96 14.01 8.33
C ASN A 352 -7.31 14.00 6.81
N ASP A 353 -7.04 15.07 6.06
CA ASP A 353 -7.07 15.03 4.60
C ASP A 353 -5.75 14.50 4.04
N LEU A 354 -5.70 13.17 3.84
CA LEU A 354 -4.49 12.45 3.43
C LEU A 354 -4.27 12.38 1.91
N ARG A 355 -5.07 13.09 1.10
CA ARG A 355 -4.95 13.10 -0.36
C ARG A 355 -3.68 13.83 -0.82
N TRP A 356 -3.19 13.52 -2.02
CA TRP A 356 -2.02 14.21 -2.60
C TRP A 356 -2.37 15.54 -3.30
N GLY A 357 -3.64 15.97 -3.26
CA GLY A 357 -4.17 17.21 -3.84
C GLY A 357 -3.69 18.49 -3.13
N TYR A 358 -2.38 18.68 -3.08
CA TYR A 358 -1.75 19.82 -2.44
C TYR A 358 -1.67 21.04 -3.37
N ASN A 359 -1.70 22.22 -2.77
CA ASN A 359 -1.69 23.48 -3.53
C ASN A 359 -0.27 23.97 -3.84
N GLY A 360 0.75 23.40 -3.18
CA GLY A 360 2.14 23.69 -3.45
C GLY A 360 2.69 22.97 -4.69
N ASN A 361 3.60 23.62 -5.41
CA ASN A 361 4.42 22.99 -6.44
C ASN A 361 5.51 22.13 -5.77
N TYR A 362 5.14 20.95 -5.28
CA TYR A 362 6.07 20.07 -4.58
C TYR A 362 6.91 19.23 -5.54
N HIS A 363 8.20 19.14 -5.23
CA HIS A 363 9.12 18.20 -5.86
C HIS A 363 9.51 17.14 -4.84
N PHE A 364 9.34 15.87 -5.20
CA PHE A 364 9.79 14.74 -4.39
C PHE A 364 11.32 14.71 -4.37
N ARG A 365 11.89 14.72 -3.16
CA ARG A 365 13.33 14.61 -2.96
C ARG A 365 13.66 13.18 -2.59
N ARG A 366 14.71 12.62 -3.22
CA ARG A 366 15.21 11.30 -2.80
C ARG A 366 15.70 11.36 -1.36
N LYS A 367 15.45 10.28 -0.64
CA LYS A 367 15.94 10.08 0.70
C LYS A 367 17.49 10.12 0.70
N PRO A 368 18.14 10.98 1.52
CA PRO A 368 19.60 11.15 1.49
C PRO A 368 20.38 9.87 1.76
N ASP A 369 19.92 9.09 2.74
CA ASP A 369 20.45 7.77 3.10
C ASP A 369 19.32 6.87 3.62
N ILE A 370 19.56 5.55 3.69
CA ILE A 370 18.48 4.58 3.95
C ILE A 370 17.92 4.65 5.39
N CYS A 371 18.67 5.20 6.35
CA CYS A 371 18.24 5.37 7.74
C CYS A 371 17.63 6.76 8.02
N HIS A 372 17.79 7.72 7.09
CA HIS A 372 17.38 9.11 7.29
C HIS A 372 15.90 9.28 7.67
N SER A 373 15.62 9.91 8.81
CA SER A 373 14.31 10.31 9.33
C SER A 373 13.25 9.23 9.58
N SER A 374 13.24 8.10 8.86
CA SER A 374 12.48 6.93 9.29
C SER A 374 13.07 5.65 8.72
N CYS A 375 13.12 4.59 9.51
CA CYS A 375 13.44 3.26 9.05
C CYS A 375 12.88 2.20 10.00
N ILE A 376 12.80 0.96 9.53
CA ILE A 376 12.32 -0.18 10.32
C ILE A 376 13.41 -1.22 10.39
N PHE A 377 13.71 -1.68 11.60
CA PHE A 377 14.60 -2.81 11.85
C PHE A 377 13.86 -3.96 12.51
N THR A 378 14.29 -5.17 12.18
CA THR A 378 14.10 -6.31 13.09
C THR A 378 15.07 -6.19 14.27
N GLY A 379 14.71 -6.72 15.43
CA GLY A 379 15.60 -6.78 16.60
C GLY A 379 16.87 -7.58 16.30
N LYS A 380 16.76 -8.61 15.44
CA LYS A 380 17.92 -9.33 14.89
C LYS A 380 18.83 -8.39 14.09
N GLY A 381 18.27 -7.61 13.17
CA GLY A 381 19.01 -6.63 12.38
C GLY A 381 19.75 -5.61 13.24
N MET A 382 19.08 -5.06 14.25
CA MET A 382 19.70 -4.14 15.22
C MET A 382 20.89 -4.76 15.96
N ARG A 383 20.78 -6.02 16.41
CA ARG A 383 21.89 -6.73 17.06
C ARG A 383 23.06 -6.97 16.12
N LEU A 384 22.81 -7.32 14.86
CA LEU A 384 23.84 -7.55 13.86
C LEU A 384 24.65 -6.29 13.56
N ILE A 385 23.99 -5.13 13.50
CA ILE A 385 24.68 -3.85 13.36
C ILE A 385 25.15 -3.27 14.71
N GLY A 386 24.94 -3.93 15.84
CA GLY A 386 25.43 -3.46 17.15
C GLY A 386 24.88 -2.10 17.61
N GLY A 387 23.69 -1.70 17.15
CA GLY A 387 23.09 -0.39 17.44
C GLY A 387 23.45 0.71 16.42
N TRP A 388 22.88 1.89 16.65
CA TRP A 388 23.17 3.11 15.89
C TRP A 388 24.55 3.66 16.25
N GLU A 389 25.27 4.17 15.26
CA GLU A 389 26.55 4.84 15.48
C GLU A 389 26.33 6.20 16.15
N GLU A 390 27.07 6.48 17.23
CA GLU A 390 26.93 7.72 18.03
C GLU A 390 28.06 8.73 17.76
N ALA A 391 29.00 8.43 16.85
CA ALA A 391 30.12 9.31 16.51
C ALA A 391 29.71 10.53 15.66
N ASP A 392 30.23 11.72 15.98
CA ASP A 392 29.84 13.05 15.47
C ASP A 392 29.68 13.19 13.93
N GLU A 393 28.72 14.03 13.50
CA GLU A 393 28.29 14.51 12.15
C GLU A 393 28.17 13.50 10.97
N GLN A 394 28.90 12.38 10.94
CA GLN A 394 28.85 11.34 9.90
C GLN A 394 28.16 10.04 10.37
N ALA A 395 27.65 9.98 11.62
CA ALA A 395 27.03 8.80 12.23
C ALA A 395 25.87 8.16 11.44
N ALA A 396 24.99 8.98 10.85
CA ALA A 396 23.85 8.46 10.09
C ALA A 396 24.30 7.74 8.81
N ASN A 397 25.30 8.30 8.11
CA ASN A 397 25.91 7.68 6.94
C ASN A 397 26.60 6.37 7.31
N LEU A 398 27.36 6.35 8.41
CA LEU A 398 28.04 5.15 8.90
C LEU A 398 27.06 4.04 9.28
N THR A 399 25.93 4.38 9.92
CA THR A 399 24.87 3.41 10.22
C THR A 399 24.26 2.86 8.93
N SER A 400 23.92 3.74 7.98
CA SER A 400 23.40 3.35 6.67
C SER A 400 24.37 2.48 5.86
N GLU A 401 25.68 2.75 5.94
CA GLU A 401 26.72 1.90 5.34
C GLU A 401 26.76 0.51 5.98
N ARG A 402 26.75 0.44 7.32
CA ARG A 402 26.74 -0.84 8.06
C ARG A 402 25.47 -1.65 7.75
N VAL A 403 24.32 -1.00 7.70
CA VAL A 403 23.05 -1.63 7.29
C VAL A 403 23.17 -2.21 5.89
N SER A 404 23.66 -1.42 4.93
CA SER A 404 23.81 -1.87 3.55
C SER A 404 24.80 -3.03 3.38
N GLN A 405 25.82 -3.10 4.23
CA GLN A 405 26.85 -4.13 4.19
C GLN A 405 26.46 -5.42 4.93
N LEU A 406 25.76 -5.31 6.05
CA LEU A 406 25.55 -6.43 6.99
C LEU A 406 24.14 -7.00 6.96
N LEU A 407 23.13 -6.27 6.48
CA LEU A 407 21.73 -6.65 6.57
C LEU A 407 21.13 -6.99 5.22
N LYS A 408 20.09 -7.84 5.22
CA LYS A 408 19.20 -7.97 4.06
C LYS A 408 18.23 -6.78 4.05
N VAL A 409 18.45 -5.84 3.14
CA VAL A 409 17.75 -4.55 3.05
C VAL A 409 16.58 -4.58 2.08
N TYR A 410 15.41 -4.16 2.52
CA TYR A 410 14.29 -3.80 1.65
C TYR A 410 14.28 -2.29 1.39
N HIS A 411 14.33 -1.91 0.11
CA HIS A 411 14.24 -0.52 -0.32
C HIS A 411 12.79 -0.18 -0.64
N SER A 412 12.14 0.51 0.28
CA SER A 412 10.72 0.83 0.22
C SER A 412 10.43 1.85 -0.88
N PRO A 413 9.52 1.58 -1.82
CA PRO A 413 9.31 2.44 -2.97
C PRO A 413 8.42 3.66 -2.68
N ASN A 414 7.58 3.60 -1.64
CA ASN A 414 6.64 4.66 -1.32
C ASN A 414 7.31 6.00 -0.99
N PRO A 415 6.64 7.13 -1.25
CA PRO A 415 7.05 8.42 -0.73
C PRO A 415 6.55 8.64 0.71
N ALA A 416 7.22 9.53 1.44
CA ALA A 416 6.77 10.08 2.72
C ALA A 416 6.42 11.56 2.59
N ARG A 417 5.76 12.12 3.62
CA ARG A 417 5.54 13.57 3.76
C ARG A 417 6.32 14.07 4.95
N ARG A 418 7.14 15.11 4.77
CA ARG A 418 7.67 15.88 5.89
C ARG A 418 6.70 17.02 6.19
N LEU A 419 6.17 17.01 7.40
CA LEU A 419 5.27 18.04 7.91
C LEU A 419 6.08 19.31 8.20
N PHE A 420 5.48 20.45 7.89
CA PHE A 420 6.11 21.75 8.11
C PHE A 420 6.43 21.95 9.59
N HIS A 421 7.64 22.43 9.87
CA HIS A 421 8.04 22.94 11.17
C HIS A 421 9.03 24.10 10.96
N ASP A 422 8.93 25.13 11.80
CA ASP A 422 9.82 26.31 11.77
C ASP A 422 11.28 26.03 12.16
#